data_AF-A0A1E5VL20-F1
#
_entry.id   AF-A0A1E5VL20-F1
#
_cell.length_a   1.000
_cell.length_b   1.000
_cell.length_c   1.000
_cell.angle_alpha   90.00
_cell.angle_beta   90.00
_cell.angle_gamma   90.00
#
_symmetry.space_group_name_H-M   'P 1'
#
loop_
_entity.id
_entity.type
_entity.pdbx_description
1 polymer ?
#
loop_
_entity_poly.entity_id
_entity_poly.type
_entity_poly.pdbx_seq_one_letter_code
_entity_poly.pdbx_strand_id
1 'polypeptide(L)'
;LTFSTMTIMQAMVGKSKLHIVDYGMCFGFQWVGLLHLLASREGGLPEVKITAIDNPKPKTGPAVRIEEIECWLRKYAHEFGLPSFKFHTI
;
A
#
# COMPACT_ATOMS: atom_id res chain seq x y z
N LEU A 1 -4.32 5.46 -12.36
CA LEU A 1 -3.31 5.28 -11.29
C LEU A 1 -3.04 6.56 -10.50
N THR A 2 -2.97 7.73 -11.13
CA THR A 2 -2.54 8.99 -10.48
C THR A 2 -3.58 9.65 -9.57
N PHE A 3 -4.89 9.53 -9.88
CA PHE A 3 -5.95 10.22 -9.14
C PHE A 3 -6.02 9.83 -7.67
N SER A 4 -6.08 8.52 -7.38
CA SER A 4 -6.18 8.01 -6.01
C SER A 4 -4.95 8.38 -5.18
N THR A 5 -3.75 8.24 -5.76
CA THR A 5 -2.49 8.61 -5.11
C THR A 5 -2.45 10.09 -4.73
N MET A 6 -2.81 10.99 -5.65
CA MET A 6 -2.85 12.43 -5.38
C MET A 6 -3.88 12.78 -4.30
N THR A 7 -5.06 12.17 -4.37
CA THR A 7 -6.12 12.37 -3.39
C THR A 7 -5.67 11.93 -1.99
N ILE A 8 -5.01 10.76 -1.88
CA ILE A 8 -4.47 10.28 -0.61
C ILE A 8 -3.36 11.20 -0.10
N MET A 9 -2.45 11.65 -0.96
CA MET A 9 -1.36 12.56 -0.56
C MET A 9 -1.90 13.90 -0.02
N GLN A 10 -2.91 14.47 -0.68
CA GLN A 10 -3.59 15.67 -0.20
C GLN A 10 -4.30 15.41 1.14
N ALA A 11 -5.02 14.28 1.25
CA ALA A 11 -5.66 13.90 2.50
C ALA A 11 -4.65 13.67 3.63
N MET A 12 -3.41 13.31 3.32
CA MET A 12 -2.35 13.05 4.30
C MET A 12 -1.65 14.31 4.82
N VAL A 13 -1.91 15.51 4.29
CA VAL A 13 -1.32 16.76 4.80
C VAL A 13 -1.62 16.92 6.30
N GLY A 14 -0.56 17.13 7.09
CA GLY A 14 -0.63 17.25 8.56
C GLY A 14 -0.91 15.94 9.32
N LYS A 15 -1.05 14.80 8.64
CA LYS A 15 -1.34 13.50 9.26
C LYS A 15 -0.11 12.60 9.31
N SER A 16 -0.04 11.81 10.38
CA SER A 16 1.07 10.88 10.68
C SER A 16 0.70 9.39 10.52
N LYS A 17 -0.58 9.06 10.28
CA LYS A 17 -1.06 7.68 10.15
C LYS A 17 -1.97 7.53 8.93
N LEU A 18 -1.75 6.48 8.17
CA LEU A 18 -2.53 6.11 6.99
C LEU A 18 -2.99 4.66 7.11
N HIS A 19 -4.29 4.41 6.96
CA HIS A 19 -4.83 3.06 6.79
C HIS A 19 -5.64 3.00 5.49
N ILE A 20 -5.18 2.16 4.56
CA ILE A 20 -5.83 1.90 3.27
C ILE A 20 -6.57 0.58 3.37
N VAL A 21 -7.82 0.56 2.89
CA VAL A 21 -8.59 -0.66 2.67
C VAL A 21 -8.81 -0.80 1.17
N ASP A 22 -8.21 -1.83 0.57
CA ASP A 22 -8.25 -2.09 -0.87
C ASP A 22 -9.17 -3.28 -1.16
N TYR A 23 -10.23 -3.05 -1.94
CA TYR A 23 -11.19 -4.08 -2.34
C TYR A 23 -10.81 -4.60 -3.73
N GLY A 24 -10.41 -5.86 -3.81
CA GLY A 24 -10.03 -6.49 -5.08
C GLY A 24 -8.60 -6.15 -5.52
N MET A 25 -7.64 -6.22 -4.59
CA MET A 25 -6.23 -5.95 -4.90
C MET A 25 -5.69 -6.92 -5.97
N CYS A 26 -5.41 -6.40 -7.16
CA CYS A 26 -4.92 -7.21 -8.28
C CYS A 26 -3.41 -7.44 -8.26
N PHE A 27 -2.62 -6.36 -8.14
CA PHE A 27 -1.15 -6.42 -8.28
C PHE A 27 -0.36 -5.57 -7.28
N GLY A 28 -1.01 -4.67 -6.53
CA GLY A 28 -0.35 -3.84 -5.51
C GLY A 28 0.60 -2.74 -5.99
N PHE A 29 0.92 -2.64 -7.30
CA PHE A 29 1.80 -1.61 -7.86
C PHE A 29 1.39 -0.18 -7.52
N GLN A 30 0.08 0.09 -7.44
CA GLN A 30 -0.43 1.39 -7.02
C GLN A 30 0.10 1.80 -5.64
N TRP A 31 0.17 0.85 -4.71
CA TRP A 31 0.58 1.12 -3.35
C TRP A 31 2.08 1.28 -3.21
N VAL A 32 2.90 0.60 -4.02
CA VAL A 32 4.36 0.82 -4.05
C VAL A 32 4.68 2.27 -4.41
N GLY A 33 4.05 2.80 -5.47
CA GLY A 33 4.24 4.20 -5.88
C GLY A 33 3.78 5.19 -4.80
N LEU A 34 2.68 4.90 -4.10
CA LEU A 34 2.22 5.71 -2.98
C LEU A 34 3.20 5.67 -1.80
N LEU A 35 3.73 4.50 -1.42
CA LEU A 35 4.70 4.37 -0.33
C LEU A 35 5.96 5.19 -0.61
N HIS A 36 6.44 5.19 -1.86
CA HIS A 36 7.58 6.01 -2.28
C HIS A 36 7.30 7.50 -2.07
N LEU A 37 6.14 7.99 -2.51
CA LEU A 37 5.75 9.40 -2.34
C LEU A 37 5.56 9.79 -0.87
N LEU A 38 5.01 8.89 -0.05
CA LEU A 38 4.87 9.12 1.39
C LEU A 38 6.22 9.20 2.09
N ALA A 39 7.21 8.42 1.63
CA ALA A 39 8.55 8.46 2.19
C ALA A 39 9.30 9.76 1.86
N SER A 40 9.04 10.37 0.71
CA SER A 40 9.65 11.63 0.27
C SER A 40 8.88 12.89 0.70
N ARG A 41 7.78 12.75 1.45
CA ARG A 41 6.92 13.87 1.82
C ARG A 41 7.53 14.72 2.96
N GLU A 42 7.39 16.04 2.84
CA GLU A 42 7.61 16.99 3.95
C GLU A 42 6.53 16.82 5.03
N GLY A 43 6.96 16.53 6.27
CA GLY A 43 6.05 16.25 7.40
C GLY A 43 6.34 14.96 8.17
N GLY A 44 7.43 14.26 7.82
CA GLY A 44 7.88 13.05 8.51
C GLY A 44 7.25 11.77 7.97
N LEU A 45 7.89 10.64 8.28
CA LEU A 45 7.49 9.33 7.78
C LEU A 45 6.23 8.84 8.51
N PRO A 46 5.11 8.62 7.80
CA PRO A 46 3.88 8.16 8.43
C PRO A 46 3.91 6.67 8.76
N GLU A 47 3.12 6.28 9.76
CA GLU A 47 2.74 4.87 9.96
C GLU A 47 1.74 4.48 8.86
N VAL A 48 1.99 3.36 8.17
CA VAL A 48 1.14 2.91 7.06
C VAL A 48 0.60 1.51 7.33
N LYS A 49 -0.72 1.35 7.19
CA LYS A 49 -1.39 0.06 7.20
C LYS A 49 -2.15 -0.12 5.88
N ILE A 50 -2.05 -1.31 5.29
CA ILE A 50 -2.85 -1.72 4.14
C ILE A 50 -3.64 -2.96 4.54
N THR A 51 -4.93 -2.95 4.26
CA THR A 51 -5.82 -4.11 4.37
C THR A 51 -6.37 -4.44 3.00
N ALA A 52 -5.99 -5.58 2.45
CA ALA A 52 -6.57 -6.08 1.22
C ALA A 52 -7.76 -6.97 1.55
N ILE A 53 -8.89 -6.70 0.91
CA ILE A 53 -10.06 -7.57 0.90
C ILE A 53 -10.00 -8.30 -0.44
N ASP A 54 -9.54 -9.55 -0.40
CA ASP A 54 -9.41 -10.33 -1.62
C ASP A 54 -10.71 -11.07 -1.89
N ASN A 55 -11.20 -10.99 -3.13
CA ASN A 55 -12.27 -11.88 -3.55
C ASN A 55 -11.65 -13.24 -3.85
N PRO A 56 -12.34 -14.36 -3.59
CA PRO A 56 -11.82 -15.68 -3.94
C PRO A 56 -11.50 -15.73 -5.43
N LYS A 57 -10.21 -15.63 -5.76
CA LYS A 57 -9.75 -15.70 -7.15
C LYS A 57 -9.88 -17.16 -7.63
N PRO A 58 -10.33 -17.38 -8.88
CA PRO A 58 -10.28 -18.72 -9.45
C PRO A 58 -8.84 -19.24 -9.45
N LYS A 59 -8.63 -20.44 -8.90
CA LYS A 59 -7.32 -21.09 -8.69
C LYS A 59 -6.49 -21.29 -9.96
N THR A 60 -7.03 -20.96 -11.12
CA THR A 60 -6.52 -21.32 -12.45
C THR A 60 -6.04 -20.11 -13.28
N GLY A 61 -6.03 -18.90 -12.73
CA GLY A 61 -5.56 -17.69 -13.43
C GLY A 61 -4.09 -17.32 -13.11
N PRO A 62 -3.40 -16.58 -14.00
CA PRO A 62 -2.03 -16.06 -13.79
C PRO A 62 -1.99 -14.90 -12.77
N ALA A 63 -2.89 -14.89 -11.78
CA ALA A 63 -2.98 -13.82 -10.79
C ALA A 63 -1.81 -13.92 -9.80
N VAL A 64 -1.15 -12.79 -9.57
CA VAL A 64 -0.14 -12.69 -8.50
C VAL A 64 -0.82 -13.00 -7.17
N ARG A 65 -0.17 -13.86 -6.40
CA ARG A 65 -0.68 -14.28 -5.09
C ARG A 65 -0.61 -13.13 -4.10
N ILE A 66 -1.58 -13.04 -3.19
CA ILE A 66 -1.65 -11.94 -2.23
C ILE A 66 -0.41 -11.89 -1.33
N GLU A 67 0.19 -13.06 -1.05
CA GLU A 67 1.41 -13.20 -0.27
C GLU A 67 2.64 -12.61 -0.98
N GLU A 68 2.69 -12.70 -2.32
CA GLU A 68 3.77 -12.10 -3.12
C GLU A 68 3.64 -10.57 -3.10
N ILE A 69 2.43 -10.05 -3.21
CA ILE A 69 2.16 -8.61 -3.11
C ILE A 69 2.53 -8.10 -1.71
N GLU A 70 2.13 -8.83 -0.67
CA GLU A 70 2.51 -8.51 0.72
C GLU A 70 4.03 -8.45 0.88
N CYS A 71 4.74 -9.47 0.38
CA CYS A 71 6.19 -9.55 0.45
C CYS A 71 6.85 -8.32 -0.21
N TRP A 72 6.41 -7.96 -1.41
CA TRP A 72 6.93 -6.79 -2.12
C TRP A 72 6.63 -5.49 -1.38
N LEU A 73 5.39 -5.30 -0.90
CA LEU A 73 5.02 -4.08 -0.19
C LEU A 73 5.83 -3.89 1.10
N ARG A 74 6.05 -4.98 1.86
CA ARG A 74 6.90 -4.94 3.06
C ARG A 74 8.35 -4.62 2.71
N LYS A 75 8.89 -5.24 1.66
CA LYS A 75 10.24 -4.98 1.18
C LYS A 75 10.42 -3.50 0.81
N TYR A 76 9.51 -2.95 -0.02
CA TYR A 76 9.59 -1.55 -0.43
C TYR A 76 9.38 -0.58 0.72
N ALA A 77 8.45 -0.86 1.64
CA ALA A 77 8.26 -0.02 2.82
C ALA A 77 9.53 0.05 3.68
N HIS A 78 10.23 -1.07 3.83
CA HIS A 78 11.52 -1.12 4.51
C HIS A 78 12.61 -0.36 3.74
N GLU A 79 12.74 -0.57 2.42
CA GLU A 79 13.70 0.15 1.57
C GLU A 79 13.49 1.68 1.57
N PHE A 80 12.23 2.12 1.66
CA PHE A 80 11.89 3.54 1.76
C PHE A 80 12.00 4.11 3.18
N GLY A 81 12.35 3.28 4.17
CA GLY A 81 12.57 3.71 5.55
C GLY A 81 11.30 4.01 6.33
N LEU A 82 10.12 3.51 5.92
CA LEU A 82 8.89 3.74 6.67
C LEU A 82 8.96 3.06 8.05
N PRO A 83 8.73 3.79 9.16
CA PRO A 83 9.01 3.31 10.51
C PRO A 83 8.05 2.22 10.97
N SER A 84 6.83 2.20 10.42
CA SER A 84 5.84 1.17 10.70
C SER A 84 4.99 0.90 9.46
N PHE A 85 5.14 -0.30 8.91
CA PHE A 85 4.30 -0.81 7.83
C PHE A 85 3.59 -2.10 8.24
N LYS A 86 2.28 -2.15 8.07
CA LYS A 86 1.45 -3.33 8.37
C LYS A 86 0.62 -3.71 7.15
N PHE A 87 0.66 -4.97 6.79
CA PHE A 87 -0.23 -5.56 5.78
C PHE A 87 -1.16 -6.57 6.46
N HIS A 88 -2.42 -6.58 6.06
CA HIS A 88 -3.42 -7.53 6.50
C HIS A 88 -4.28 -7.93 5.31
N THR A 89 -4.64 -9.21 5.21
CA THR A 89 -5.58 -9.70 4.21
C THR A 89 -6.83 -10.24 4.91
N ILE A 90 -7.99 -9.97 4.33
CA ILE A 90 -9.31 -10.49 4.71
C ILE A 90 -9.86 -11.30 3.55
#